data_AF-A0A1V4LYN0-F1
#
_entry.id   AF-A0A1V4LYN0-F1
#
_cell.length_a   1.000
_cell.length_b   1.000
_cell.length_c   1.000
_cell.angle_alpha   90.00
_cell.angle_beta   90.00
_cell.angle_gamma   90.00
#
_symmetry.space_group_name_H-M   'P 1'
#
loop_
_entity.id
_entity.type
_entity.pdbx_description
1 polymer ?
#
loop_
_entity_poly.entity_id
_entity_poly.type
_entity_poly.pdbx_seq_one_letter_code
_entity_poly.pdbx_strand_id
1 'polypeptide(L)'
;MLYRYLEKQLKEQFTSSQIITQLREMNFYQVPSEGYIPTYTRTDFTDALHESFGFNTDYEIVSMKNMKKIFKQTKNGKKVRKK
;
A
#
# COMPACT_ATOMS: atom_id res chain seq x y z
N MET A 1 12.46 9.92 9.35
CA MET A 1 13.40 8.77 9.21
C MET A 1 12.73 7.51 8.66
N LEU A 2 11.48 7.17 9.03
CA LEU A 2 10.80 5.96 8.53
C LEU A 2 10.61 5.94 7.00
N TYR A 3 10.26 7.07 6.40
CA TYR A 3 10.01 7.18 4.96
C TYR A 3 11.24 6.93 4.07
N ARG A 4 12.46 7.06 4.63
CA ARG A 4 13.72 6.78 3.91
C ARG A 4 13.94 5.29 3.64
N TYR A 5 13.32 4.42 4.44
CA TYR A 5 13.27 2.99 4.16
C TYR A 5 12.28 2.67 3.04
N LEU A 6 11.14 3.38 3.03
CA LEU A 6 10.13 3.29 1.97
C LEU A 6 10.69 3.74 0.62
N GLU A 7 11.43 4.85 0.58
CA GLU A 7 12.16 5.30 -0.62
C GLU A 7 13.02 4.18 -1.20
N LYS A 8 13.81 3.49 -0.35
CA LYS A 8 14.66 2.38 -0.80
C LYS A 8 13.88 1.17 -1.31
N GLN A 9 12.71 0.88 -0.73
CA GLN A 9 11.83 -0.20 -1.21
C GLN A 9 11.19 0.17 -2.56
N LEU A 10 10.83 1.44 -2.73
CA LEU A 10 10.29 2.03 -3.96
C LEU A 10 11.39 2.39 -4.99
N LYS A 11 12.57 1.74 -4.90
CA LYS A 11 13.71 1.92 -5.82
C LYS A 11 14.16 3.39 -5.98
N GLU A 12 13.97 4.22 -4.95
CA GLU A 12 14.28 5.66 -4.94
C GLU A 12 13.58 6.46 -6.06
N GLN A 13 12.47 5.95 -6.60
CA GLN A 13 11.70 6.63 -7.66
C GLN A 13 10.88 7.82 -7.16
N PHE A 14 10.60 7.87 -5.86
CA PHE A 14 9.80 8.91 -5.21
C PHE A 14 10.55 9.51 -4.04
N THR A 15 10.39 10.82 -3.84
CA THR A 15 10.94 11.50 -2.66
C THR A 15 10.05 11.29 -1.44
N SER A 16 10.62 11.38 -0.24
CA SER A 16 9.92 11.23 1.04
C SER A 16 8.67 12.11 1.11
N SER A 17 8.76 13.35 0.61
CA SER A 17 7.63 14.28 0.57
C SER A 17 6.50 13.77 -0.33
N GLN A 18 6.83 13.29 -1.53
CA GLN A 18 5.84 12.71 -2.44
C GLN A 18 5.19 11.46 -1.84
N ILE A 19 5.98 10.58 -1.23
CA ILE A 19 5.46 9.37 -0.56
C ILE A 19 4.46 9.76 0.54
N ILE A 20 4.78 10.75 1.37
CA ILE A 20 3.87 11.20 2.45
C ILE A 20 2.59 11.79 1.87
N THR A 21 2.70 12.65 0.85
CA THR A 21 1.52 13.26 0.21
C THR A 21 0.63 12.20 -0.42
N GLN A 22 1.20 11.30 -1.21
CA GLN A 22 0.46 10.23 -1.90
C GLN A 22 -0.19 9.27 -0.90
N LEU A 23 0.52 8.83 0.14
CA LEU A 23 -0.07 8.00 1.20
C LEU A 23 -1.22 8.69 1.93
N ARG A 24 -1.18 10.01 2.06
CA ARG A 24 -2.23 10.81 2.69
C ARG A 24 -3.45 11.00 1.77
N GLU A 25 -3.22 11.02 0.46
CA GLU A 25 -4.28 11.12 -0.56
C GLU A 25 -4.95 9.76 -0.85
N MET A 26 -4.27 8.64 -0.55
CA MET A 26 -4.81 7.28 -0.65
C MET A 26 -5.92 7.02 0.39
N ASN A 27 -7.14 7.45 0.06
CA ASN A 27 -8.32 7.29 0.89
C ASN A 27 -9.15 6.07 0.47
N PHE A 28 -9.73 5.38 1.46
CA PHE A 28 -10.60 4.24 1.26
C PHE A 28 -11.96 4.49 1.90
N TYR A 29 -13.02 4.17 1.18
CA TYR A 29 -14.38 4.16 1.70
C TYR A 29 -14.72 2.76 2.23
N GLN A 30 -15.07 2.66 3.51
CA GLN A 30 -15.49 1.40 4.11
C GLN A 30 -17.00 1.19 3.88
N VAL A 31 -17.33 0.15 3.13
CA VAL A 31 -18.72 -0.32 2.95
C VAL A 31 -18.99 -1.43 3.97
N PRO A 32 -19.95 -1.23 4.89
CA PRO A 32 -20.38 -2.29 5.80
C PRO A 32 -20.84 -3.52 4.98
N SER A 33 -20.35 -4.71 5.34
CA SER A 33 -20.59 -6.00 4.68
C SER A 33 -19.83 -6.31 3.39
N GLU A 34 -19.51 -5.33 2.54
CA GLU A 34 -18.85 -5.60 1.26
C GLU A 34 -17.31 -5.50 1.32
N GLY A 35 -16.77 -4.47 1.99
CA GLY A 35 -15.31 -4.27 2.06
C GLY A 35 -14.87 -2.81 2.02
N TYR A 36 -13.72 -2.56 1.41
CA TYR A 36 -13.12 -1.25 1.24
C TYR A 36 -13.04 -0.90 -0.24
N ILE A 37 -13.60 0.26 -0.60
CA ILE A 37 -13.55 0.81 -1.95
C ILE A 37 -12.44 1.86 -1.98
N PRO A 38 -11.43 1.74 -2.85
CA PRO A 38 -10.46 2.80 -3.06
C PRO A 38 -11.17 4.04 -3.63
N THR A 39 -10.97 5.19 -3.00
CA THR A 39 -11.48 6.50 -3.48
C THR A 39 -10.38 7.38 -4.07
N TYR A 40 -9.21 6.79 -4.31
CA TYR A 40 -8.07 7.42 -4.95
C TYR A 40 -7.89 6.89 -6.37
N THR A 41 -7.16 7.64 -7.20
CA THR A 41 -6.79 7.25 -8.55
C THR A 41 -5.47 6.49 -8.55
N ARG A 42 -5.39 5.44 -9.37
CA ARG A 42 -4.14 4.72 -9.63
C ARG A 42 -3.09 5.69 -10.20
N THR A 43 -1.90 5.69 -9.63
CA THR A 43 -0.75 6.48 -10.06
C THR A 43 0.49 5.61 -10.14
N ASP A 44 1.56 6.12 -10.75
CA ASP A 44 2.85 5.43 -10.78
C ASP A 44 3.36 5.08 -9.36
N PHE A 45 2.99 5.91 -8.37
CA PHE A 45 3.30 5.64 -6.97
C PHE A 45 2.54 4.42 -6.44
N THR A 46 1.23 4.33 -6.68
CA THR A 46 0.45 3.17 -6.20
C THR A 46 0.90 1.89 -6.91
N ASP A 47 1.33 1.98 -8.16
CA ASP A 47 1.83 0.84 -8.93
C ASP A 47 3.17 0.35 -8.38
N ALA A 48 4.11 1.26 -8.12
CA ALA A 48 5.37 0.92 -7.48
C ALA A 48 5.16 0.34 -6.07
N LEU A 49 4.17 0.85 -5.33
CA LEU A 49 3.80 0.33 -4.01
C LEU A 49 3.25 -1.10 -4.14
N HIS A 50 2.33 -1.33 -5.07
CA HIS A 50 1.72 -2.63 -5.28
C HIS A 50 2.75 -3.66 -5.77
N GLU A 51 3.68 -3.28 -6.65
CA GLU A 51 4.79 -4.14 -7.09
C GLU A 51 5.76 -4.47 -5.95
N SER A 52 6.15 -3.45 -5.16
CA SER A 52 7.12 -3.63 -4.07
C SER A 52 6.58 -4.47 -2.92
N PHE A 53 5.29 -4.35 -2.61
CA PHE A 53 4.68 -5.00 -1.45
C PHE A 53 3.81 -6.21 -1.80
N GLY A 54 3.46 -6.40 -3.07
CA GLY A 54 2.73 -7.57 -3.57
C GLY A 54 1.26 -7.62 -3.18
N PHE A 55 0.63 -6.47 -2.93
CA PHE A 55 -0.81 -6.36 -2.70
C PHE A 55 -1.41 -5.27 -3.60
N ASN A 56 -2.57 -5.56 -4.19
CA ASN A 56 -3.34 -4.59 -4.98
C ASN A 56 -4.58 -4.17 -4.19
N THR A 57 -4.86 -2.87 -4.19
CA THR A 57 -6.03 -2.31 -3.49
C THR A 57 -6.94 -1.48 -4.37
N ASP A 58 -6.65 -1.47 -5.68
CA ASP A 58 -7.19 -0.58 -6.72
C ASP A 58 -8.04 -1.30 -7.78
N TYR A 59 -7.83 -2.61 -8.02
CA TYR A 59 -8.54 -3.35 -9.07
C TYR A 59 -9.97 -3.75 -8.71
N GLU A 60 -10.23 -4.05 -7.43
CA GLU A 60 -11.53 -4.55 -6.96
C GLU A 60 -11.82 -4.03 -5.55
N ILE A 61 -13.07 -4.12 -5.13
CA ILE A 61 -13.46 -3.87 -3.73
C ILE A 61 -12.65 -4.82 -2.84
N VAL A 62 -11.80 -4.24 -1.98
CA VAL A 62 -10.97 -5.02 -1.07
C VAL A 62 -11.86 -5.58 0.02
N SER A 63 -12.21 -6.86 -0.11
CA SER A 63 -13.03 -7.53 0.90
C SER A 63 -12.43 -7.41 2.30
N MET A 64 -13.28 -7.39 3.33
CA MET A 64 -12.86 -7.38 4.74
C MET A 64 -11.82 -8.46 5.07
N LYS A 65 -11.92 -9.64 4.44
CA LYS A 65 -10.97 -10.75 4.60
C LYS A 65 -9.61 -10.42 3.99
N ASN A 66 -9.59 -9.85 2.78
CA ASN A 66 -8.36 -9.43 2.11
C ASN A 66 -7.69 -8.28 2.85
N MET A 67 -8.46 -7.30 3.33
CA MET A 67 -7.91 -6.20 4.13
C MET A 67 -7.27 -6.73 5.43
N LYS A 68 -7.92 -7.65 6.14
CA LYS A 68 -7.33 -8.34 7.30
C LYS A 68 -6.05 -9.11 6.94
N LYS A 69 -5.99 -9.71 5.74
CA LYS A 69 -4.80 -10.42 5.26
C LYS A 69 -3.65 -9.44 4.97
N ILE A 70 -3.93 -8.30 4.32
CA ILE A 70 -2.96 -7.22 4.09
C ILE A 70 -2.46 -6.68 5.43
N PHE A 71 -3.34 -6.36 6.38
CA PHE A 71 -2.94 -5.94 7.73
C PHE A 71 -2.08 -6.97 8.45
N LYS A 72 -2.39 -8.26 8.32
CA LYS A 72 -1.57 -9.33 8.90
C LYS A 72 -0.21 -9.43 8.20
N GLN A 73 -0.15 -9.24 6.89
CA GLN A 73 1.09 -9.24 6.11
C GLN A 73 1.97 -8.03 6.43
N THR A 74 1.40 -6.84 6.57
CA THR A 74 2.14 -5.62 6.93
C THR A 74 2.62 -5.66 8.38
N LYS A 75 1.82 -6.20 9.31
CA LYS A 75 2.18 -6.32 10.73
C LYS A 75 3.14 -7.48 11.02
N ASN A 76 2.97 -8.62 10.35
CA ASN A 76 3.84 -9.80 10.51
C ASN A 76 4.90 -9.89 9.41
N GLY A 77 5.24 -8.77 8.76
CA GLY A 77 6.22 -8.71 7.68
C GLY A 77 7.44 -9.55 8.05
N LYS A 78 7.58 -10.68 7.34
CA LYS A 78 8.71 -11.58 7.48
C LYS A 78 9.97 -10.73 7.40
N LYS A 79 10.87 -10.87 8.38
CA LYS A 79 12.27 -10.42 8.24
C LYS A 79 12.70 -10.82 6.83
N VAL A 80 13.04 -9.84 6.00
CA VAL A 80 13.59 -10.06 4.66
C VAL A 80 14.79 -10.98 4.83
N ARG A 81 14.60 -12.28 4.66
CA ARG A 81 15.69 -13.22 4.48
C ARG A 81 16.21 -12.92 3.08
N LYS A 82 17.20 -12.04 3.01
CA LYS A 82 18.12 -11.99 1.88
C LYS A 82 18.64 -13.42 1.66
N LYS A 83 18.39 -13.95 0.46
CA LYS A 83 19.08 -15.13 -0.05
C LYS A 83 20.26 -14.65 -0.87
#